data_AF-A0A7Y1YS88-F1
#
_entry.id   AF-A0A7Y1YS88-F1
#
_cell.length_a   1.000
_cell.length_b   1.000
_cell.length_c   1.000
_cell.angle_alpha   90.00
_cell.angle_beta   90.00
_cell.angle_gamma   90.00
#
_symmetry.space_group_name_H-M   'P 1'
#
loop_
_entity.id
_entity.type
_entity.pdbx_description
1 polymer ?
#
loop_
_entity_poly.entity_id
_entity_poly.type
_entity_poly.pdbx_seq_one_letter_code
_entity_poly.pdbx_strand_id
1 'polypeptide(L)'
;MNRRMATTLILLLVAVRLTAQTVDKPETTNHIHKLENPMSLQYLEDNLKKESPRLMLTKELKRDLKRKIEERPEVANYYAAIKLNANSVFEEPLLQRIKTGRRLLSVSREMLHRMG
;
A
#
# COMPACT_ATOMS: atom_id res chain seq x y z
N MET A 1 61.30 29.58 -21.57
CA MET A 1 60.36 28.46 -21.34
C MET A 1 59.12 28.97 -20.61
N ASN A 2 57.89 29.05 -21.13
CA ASN A 2 57.35 29.29 -22.47
C ASN A 2 56.02 30.04 -22.25
N ARG A 3 55.99 31.38 -22.35
CA ARG A 3 54.75 32.18 -22.23
C ARG A 3 53.65 31.72 -23.20
N ARG A 4 54.06 31.20 -24.37
CA ARG A 4 53.17 30.60 -25.38
C ARG A 4 52.56 29.25 -24.95
N MET A 5 53.26 28.44 -24.14
CA MET A 5 52.73 27.20 -23.56
C MET A 5 51.67 27.47 -22.48
N ALA A 6 51.89 28.51 -21.67
CA ALA A 6 50.94 28.92 -20.63
C ALA A 6 49.63 29.42 -21.25
N THR A 7 49.70 30.20 -22.34
CA THR A 7 48.49 30.68 -23.04
C THR A 7 47.73 29.56 -23.73
N THR A 8 48.40 28.57 -24.30
CA THR A 8 47.73 27.41 -24.90
C THR A 8 47.08 26.51 -23.85
N LEU A 9 47.70 26.36 -22.67
CA LEU A 9 47.13 25.59 -21.56
C LEU A 9 45.88 26.27 -20.98
N ILE A 10 45.89 27.60 -20.86
CA ILE A 10 44.73 28.38 -20.38
C ILE A 10 43.59 28.32 -21.40
N LEU A 11 43.87 28.44 -22.71
CA LEU A 11 42.86 28.29 -23.76
C LEU A 11 42.24 26.88 -23.78
N LEU A 12 43.05 25.85 -23.55
CA LEU A 12 42.57 24.47 -23.43
C LEU A 12 41.66 24.28 -22.21
N LEU A 13 42.03 24.86 -21.06
CA LEU A 13 41.24 24.80 -19.82
C LEU A 13 39.90 25.55 -19.94
N VAL A 14 39.85 26.66 -20.68
CA VAL A 14 38.61 27.40 -20.95
C VAL A 14 37.69 26.63 -21.92
N ALA A 15 38.25 25.97 -22.94
CA ALA A 15 37.47 25.13 -23.85
C ALA A 15 36.83 23.90 -23.16
N VAL A 16 37.53 23.31 -22.17
CA VAL A 16 37.00 22.23 -21.34
C VAL A 16 35.85 22.71 -20.43
N ARG A 17 35.87 23.98 -19.99
CA ARG A 17 34.77 24.57 -19.22
C ARG A 17 33.54 24.90 -20.06
N LEU A 18 33.70 25.20 -21.36
CA LEU A 18 32.58 25.50 -22.26
C LEU A 18 31.78 24.26 -22.68
N THR A 19 32.38 23.07 -22.66
CA THR A 19 31.71 21.80 -23.02
C THR A 19 31.03 21.13 -21.83
N ALA A 20 31.31 21.57 -20.60
CA ALA A 20 30.59 21.19 -19.40
C ALA A 20 29.28 21.98 -19.26
N GLN A 21 28.45 21.98 -20.31
CA GLN A 21 27.06 22.36 -20.16
C GLN A 21 26.38 21.25 -19.36
N THR A 22 25.93 21.60 -18.15
CA THR A 22 25.06 20.75 -17.36
C THR A 22 23.82 20.49 -18.19
N VAL A 23 23.62 19.25 -18.63
CA VAL A 23 22.32 18.80 -19.12
C VAL A 23 21.37 18.97 -17.95
N ASP A 24 20.56 20.02 -17.99
CA ASP A 24 19.50 20.24 -17.01
C ASP A 24 18.63 18.99 -17.01
N LYS A 25 18.72 18.25 -15.91
CA LYS A 25 17.85 17.11 -15.65
C LYS A 25 16.43 17.65 -15.71
N PRO A 26 15.56 17.21 -16.63
CA PRO A 26 14.21 17.73 -16.70
C PRO A 26 13.57 17.55 -15.32
N GLU A 27 13.10 18.65 -14.74
CA GLU A 27 12.25 18.60 -13.56
C GLU A 27 11.01 17.81 -13.96
N THR A 28 11.01 16.51 -13.69
CA THR A 28 9.77 15.72 -13.65
C THR A 28 8.90 16.39 -12.59
N THR A 29 7.99 17.24 -13.04
CA THR A 29 6.88 17.74 -12.26
C THR A 29 6.10 16.51 -11.80
N ASN A 30 6.44 16.03 -10.60
CA ASN A 30 5.73 14.94 -9.94
C ASN A 30 4.35 15.45 -9.53
N HIS A 31 3.49 15.75 -10.51
CA HIS A 31 2.07 15.94 -10.31
C HIS A 31 1.49 14.56 -10.02
N ILE A 32 1.66 14.10 -8.79
CA ILE A 32 0.95 12.95 -8.27
C ILE A 32 -0.52 13.35 -8.25
N HIS A 33 -1.31 12.82 -9.18
CA HIS A 33 -2.76 12.97 -9.15
C HIS A 33 -3.28 12.43 -7.82
N LYS A 34 -3.85 13.32 -7.00
CA LYS A 34 -4.44 12.94 -5.72
C LYS A 34 -5.76 12.24 -6.01
N LEU A 35 -5.88 11.00 -5.54
CA LEU A 35 -7.15 10.28 -5.61
C LEU A 35 -8.13 10.95 -4.64
N GLU A 36 -9.27 11.36 -5.16
CA GLU A 36 -10.37 11.84 -4.35
C GLU A 36 -11.16 10.64 -3.81
N ASN A 37 -11.53 10.70 -2.54
CA ASN A 37 -12.39 9.68 -1.96
C ASN A 37 -13.80 9.86 -2.55
N PRO A 38 -14.36 8.85 -3.25
CA PRO A 38 -15.70 8.98 -3.84
C PRO A 38 -16.82 9.01 -2.78
N MET A 39 -16.53 8.71 -1.51
CA MET A 39 -17.51 8.68 -0.43
C MET A 39 -17.40 9.91 0.46
N SER A 40 -18.51 10.64 0.60
CA SER A 40 -18.59 11.80 1.50
C SER A 40 -18.84 11.37 2.94
N LEU A 41 -18.42 12.22 3.91
CA LEU A 41 -18.72 11.99 5.33
C LEU A 41 -20.24 11.95 5.57
N GLN A 42 -20.98 12.88 4.98
CA GLN A 42 -22.43 12.95 5.06
C GLN A 42 -23.07 11.62 4.60
N TYR A 43 -22.63 11.08 3.47
CA TYR A 43 -23.14 9.80 2.98
C TYR A 43 -22.90 8.67 3.99
N LEU A 44 -21.71 8.62 4.60
CA LEU A 44 -21.40 7.59 5.61
C LEU A 44 -22.26 7.77 6.86
N GLU A 45 -22.50 8.99 7.31
CA GLU A 45 -23.34 9.26 8.49
C GLU A 45 -24.81 8.88 8.26
N ASP A 46 -25.31 9.13 7.04
CA ASP A 46 -26.70 8.84 6.68
C ASP A 46 -26.96 7.35 6.43
N ASN A 47 -25.96 6.61 5.95
CA ASN A 47 -26.13 5.23 5.48
C ASN A 47 -25.50 4.18 6.41
N LEU A 48 -24.58 4.55 7.29
CA LEU A 48 -23.93 3.60 8.20
C LEU A 48 -24.76 3.43 9.48
N LYS A 49 -24.96 2.17 9.90
CA LYS A 49 -25.65 1.89 11.17
C LYS A 49 -24.94 2.59 12.34
N LYS A 50 -25.70 3.11 13.29
CA LYS A 50 -25.14 3.77 14.50
C LYS A 50 -24.48 2.76 15.44
N GLU A 51 -25.00 1.55 15.49
CA GLU A 51 -24.56 0.48 16.39
C GLU A 51 -23.47 -0.39 15.78
N SER A 52 -22.48 -0.75 16.59
CA SER A 52 -21.47 -1.74 16.20
C SER A 52 -21.99 -3.17 16.36
N PRO A 53 -21.53 -4.13 15.51
CA PRO A 53 -20.72 -3.94 14.30
C PRO A 53 -21.54 -3.31 13.16
N ARG A 54 -20.92 -2.38 12.42
CA ARG A 54 -21.62 -1.55 11.41
C ARG A 54 -21.51 -2.08 9.98
N LEU A 55 -20.48 -2.87 9.69
CA LEU A 55 -20.16 -3.38 8.35
C LEU A 55 -20.18 -4.92 8.36
N MET A 56 -20.73 -5.50 7.29
CA MET A 56 -20.85 -6.95 7.04
C MET A 56 -21.57 -7.69 8.18
N LEU A 57 -20.88 -7.98 9.29
CA LEU A 57 -21.34 -8.77 10.44
C LEU A 57 -22.21 -7.97 11.43
N THR A 58 -23.26 -7.31 10.93
CA THR A 58 -24.22 -6.63 11.80
C THR A 58 -24.91 -7.64 12.75
N LYS A 59 -25.52 -7.16 13.84
CA LYS A 59 -26.19 -8.03 14.83
C LYS A 59 -27.24 -8.93 14.19
N GLU A 60 -28.00 -8.42 13.23
CA GLU A 60 -29.03 -9.17 12.51
C GLU A 60 -28.40 -10.24 11.62
N LEU A 61 -27.39 -9.89 10.82
CA LEU A 61 -26.71 -10.85 9.95
C LEU A 61 -25.98 -11.92 10.77
N LYS A 62 -25.41 -11.58 11.93
CA LYS A 62 -24.79 -12.56 12.82
C LYS A 62 -25.77 -13.63 13.30
N ARG A 63 -27.00 -13.24 13.67
CA ARG A 63 -28.04 -14.20 14.10
C ARG A 63 -28.46 -15.09 12.94
N ASP A 64 -28.68 -14.50 11.77
CA ASP A 64 -29.04 -15.24 10.55
C ASP A 64 -27.93 -16.22 10.13
N LEU A 65 -26.67 -15.80 10.19
CA LEU A 65 -25.52 -16.63 9.86
C LEU A 65 -25.39 -17.82 10.81
N LYS A 66 -25.58 -17.62 12.13
CA LYS A 66 -25.58 -18.72 13.11
C LYS A 66 -26.65 -19.76 12.79
N ARG A 67 -27.87 -19.30 12.55
CA ARG A 67 -28.96 -20.19 12.13
C ARG A 67 -28.61 -20.96 10.86
N LYS A 68 -28.06 -20.29 9.84
CA LYS A 68 -27.63 -20.95 8.59
C LYS A 68 -26.54 -22.00 8.79
N ILE A 69 -25.61 -21.78 9.72
CA ILE A 69 -24.57 -22.76 10.07
C ILE A 69 -25.20 -24.01 10.69
N GLU A 70 -26.25 -23.86 11.48
CA GLU A 70 -26.96 -24.99 12.13
C GLU A 70 -27.86 -25.74 11.15
N GLU A 71 -28.55 -25.02 10.27
CA GLU A 71 -29.56 -25.58 9.36
C GLU A 71 -28.97 -26.13 8.04
N ARG A 72 -27.82 -25.61 7.58
CA ARG A 72 -27.28 -25.92 6.25
C ARG A 72 -25.87 -26.52 6.32
N PRO A 73 -25.69 -27.80 5.91
CA PRO A 73 -24.40 -28.48 6.03
C PRO A 73 -23.29 -27.85 5.16
N GLU A 74 -23.62 -27.30 4.00
CA GLU A 74 -22.66 -26.62 3.13
C GLU A 74 -22.11 -25.34 3.75
N VAL A 75 -22.95 -24.62 4.50
CA VAL A 75 -22.55 -23.41 5.24
C VAL A 75 -21.71 -23.80 6.45
N ALA A 76 -22.08 -24.87 7.16
CA ALA A 76 -21.31 -25.41 8.27
C ALA A 76 -19.90 -25.83 7.85
N ASN A 77 -19.78 -26.52 6.70
CA ASN A 77 -18.49 -26.94 6.16
C ASN A 77 -17.61 -25.74 5.80
N TYR A 78 -18.18 -24.73 5.13
CA TYR A 78 -17.44 -23.51 4.80
C TYR A 78 -17.00 -22.74 6.05
N TYR A 79 -17.88 -22.65 7.05
CA TYR A 79 -17.55 -22.06 8.34
C TYR A 79 -16.41 -22.81 9.05
N ALA A 80 -16.42 -24.15 9.01
CA ALA A 80 -15.35 -24.96 9.60
C ALA A 80 -13.99 -24.69 8.93
N ALA A 81 -13.95 -24.54 7.60
CA ALA A 81 -12.73 -24.19 6.87
C ALA A 81 -12.21 -22.80 7.25
N ILE A 82 -13.09 -21.79 7.33
CA ILE A 82 -12.70 -20.44 7.80
C ILE A 82 -12.18 -20.50 9.23
N LYS A 83 -12.87 -21.22 10.12
CA LYS A 83 -12.49 -21.35 11.53
C LYS A 83 -11.12 -22.00 11.69
N LEU A 84 -10.82 -23.02 10.89
CA LEU A 84 -9.52 -23.67 10.89
C LEU A 84 -8.40 -22.68 10.53
N ASN A 85 -8.59 -21.88 9.47
CA ASN A 85 -7.62 -20.85 9.07
C ASN A 85 -7.49 -19.73 10.13
N ALA A 86 -8.61 -19.25 10.66
CA ALA A 86 -8.59 -18.23 11.72
C ALA A 86 -7.82 -18.70 12.97
N ASN A 87 -7.90 -19.99 13.30
CA ASN A 87 -7.17 -20.56 14.42
C ASN A 87 -5.66 -20.62 14.17
N SER A 88 -5.21 -20.92 12.94
CA SER A 88 -3.76 -20.98 12.65
C SER A 88 -3.07 -19.63 12.76
N VAL A 89 -3.78 -18.53 12.51
CA VAL A 89 -3.24 -17.16 12.63
C VAL A 89 -2.78 -16.85 14.06
N PHE A 90 -3.41 -17.42 15.09
CA PHE A 90 -3.01 -17.19 16.49
C PHE A 90 -1.66 -17.81 16.86
N GLU A 91 -1.23 -18.83 16.10
CA GLU A 91 0.06 -19.50 16.30
C GLU A 91 1.21 -18.73 15.64
N GLU A 92 0.90 -17.74 14.82
CA GLU A 92 1.90 -16.97 14.08
C GLU A 92 2.48 -15.84 14.95
N PRO A 93 3.78 -15.55 14.81
CA PRO A 93 4.38 -14.42 15.50
C PRO A 93 3.77 -13.10 15.03
N LEU A 94 3.87 -12.06 15.87
CA LEU A 94 3.39 -10.72 15.53
C LEU A 94 3.99 -10.24 14.20
N LEU A 95 3.12 -9.75 13.33
CA LEU A 95 3.51 -9.31 11.99
C LEU A 95 4.43 -8.09 12.06
N GLN A 96 5.58 -8.18 11.43
CA GLN A 96 6.57 -7.10 11.39
C GLN A 96 6.55 -6.36 10.05
N ARG A 97 6.70 -5.03 10.10
CA ARG A 97 6.71 -4.17 8.91
C ARG A 97 8.08 -4.16 8.23
N ILE A 98 8.42 -5.21 7.49
CA ILE A 98 9.70 -5.35 6.80
C ILE A 98 9.53 -5.11 5.29
N LYS A 99 10.22 -4.09 4.75
CA LYS A 99 10.18 -3.74 3.32
C LYS A 99 11.38 -4.37 2.59
N THR A 100 11.17 -5.49 1.93
CA THR A 100 12.22 -6.23 1.20
C THR A 100 12.44 -5.78 -0.26
N GLY A 101 11.57 -4.91 -0.80
CA GLY A 101 11.69 -4.38 -2.17
C GLY A 101 11.07 -3.00 -2.35
N ARG A 102 10.69 -2.64 -3.58
CA ARG A 102 10.07 -1.32 -3.87
C ARG A 102 8.79 -1.07 -3.06
N ARG A 103 8.01 -2.12 -2.76
CA ARG A 103 6.70 -2.08 -2.10
C ARG A 103 6.65 -3.01 -0.89
N LEU A 104 5.71 -2.77 0.02
CA LEU A 104 5.45 -3.57 1.22
C LEU A 104 4.53 -4.78 0.94
N LEU A 105 4.51 -5.26 -0.30
CA LEU A 105 3.41 -6.09 -0.79
C LEU A 105 3.33 -7.47 -0.13
N SER A 106 4.47 -8.05 0.26
CA SER A 106 4.50 -9.30 1.04
C SER A 106 3.80 -9.13 2.38
N VAL A 107 4.23 -8.16 3.19
CA VAL A 107 3.67 -7.89 4.51
C VAL A 107 2.20 -7.45 4.42
N SER A 108 1.83 -6.63 3.42
CA SER A 108 0.43 -6.21 3.25
C SER A 108 -0.50 -7.38 2.91
N ARG A 109 -0.06 -8.35 2.10
CA ARG A 109 -0.85 -9.54 1.81
C ARG A 109 -0.99 -10.44 3.02
N GLU A 110 0.10 -10.62 3.75
CA GLU A 110 0.11 -11.38 4.99
C GLU A 110 -0.85 -10.77 6.02
N MET A 111 -0.82 -9.44 6.19
CA MET A 111 -1.77 -8.74 7.04
C MET A 111 -3.22 -8.96 6.62
N LEU A 112 -3.52 -8.89 5.31
CA LEU A 112 -4.87 -9.11 4.80
C LEU A 112 -5.33 -10.54 5.10
N HIS A 113 -4.49 -11.53 4.80
CA HIS A 113 -4.77 -12.93 5.09
C HIS A 113 -5.10 -13.19 6.57
N ARG A 114 -4.37 -12.55 7.49
CA ARG A 114 -4.60 -12.67 8.95
C ARG A 114 -5.85 -11.96 9.44
N MET A 115 -6.28 -10.90 8.76
CA MET A 115 -7.44 -10.09 9.14
C MET A 115 -8.76 -10.59 8.55
N GLY A 116 -8.72 -11.35 7.44
CA GLY A 116 -9.92 -11.95 6.83
C GLY A 116 -9.70 -12.45 5.41
#